data_AF-A0A1V4SJH5-F1
#
_entry.id   AF-A0A1V4SJH5-F1
#
_cell.length_a   1.000
_cell.length_b   1.000
_cell.length_c   1.000
_cell.angle_alpha   90.00
_cell.angle_beta   90.00
_cell.angle_gamma   90.00
#
_symmetry.space_group_name_H-M   'P 1'
#
loop_
_entity.id
_entity.type
_entity.pdbx_description
1 polymer ?
#
loop_
_entity_poly.entity_id
_entity_poly.type
_entity_poly.pdbx_seq_one_letter_code
_entity_poly.pdbx_strand_id
1 'polypeptide(L)'
;MSCCSKNSNSKVADFFSEIQCSTVVSEREKCLIGLAISFATNNSEAVKKSIIQAKLNEISNDEIEFICTFTAASIGVNIESLIENNSKSNKQGACCT
;
A
#
# COMPACT_ATOMS: atom_id res chain seq x y z
N MET A 1 12.35 23.97 -13.76
CA MET A 1 12.12 24.33 -12.34
C MET A 1 11.73 23.04 -11.63
N SER A 2 12.64 22.49 -10.83
CA SER A 2 12.47 21.19 -10.15
C SER A 2 12.08 21.44 -8.70
N CYS A 3 10.86 21.06 -8.31
CA CYS A 3 10.34 21.23 -6.96
C CYS A 3 10.23 19.87 -6.27
N CYS A 4 11.34 19.37 -5.74
CA CYS A 4 11.32 18.33 -4.71
C CYS A 4 11.83 18.96 -3.41
N SER A 5 10.92 19.64 -2.72
CA SER A 5 11.19 20.19 -1.38
C SER A 5 11.44 19.04 -0.42
N LYS A 6 12.66 18.98 0.14
CA LYS A 6 13.02 18.04 1.21
C LYS A 6 12.21 18.38 2.46
N ASN A 7 11.30 17.49 2.85
CA ASN A 7 10.54 17.61 4.09
C ASN A 7 11.04 16.56 5.09
N SER A 8 11.66 17.03 6.17
CA SER A 8 12.51 16.27 7.09
C SER A 8 11.76 15.35 8.07
N ASN A 9 10.91 14.42 7.60
CA ASN A 9 10.21 13.51 8.54
C ASN A 9 9.90 12.07 8.11
N SER A 10 10.47 11.53 7.02
CA SER A 10 10.42 10.08 6.79
C SER A 10 11.37 9.66 5.68
N LYS A 11 12.42 8.88 6.02
CA LYS A 11 13.29 8.22 5.03
C LYS A 11 12.50 7.42 3.99
N VAL A 12 11.30 6.93 4.36
CA VAL A 12 10.38 6.21 3.47
C VAL A 12 9.71 7.14 2.47
N ALA A 13 9.34 8.36 2.87
CA ALA A 13 8.76 9.35 1.96
C ALA A 13 9.79 9.88 0.95
N ASP A 14 11.04 10.06 1.39
CA ASP A 14 12.15 10.42 0.50
C ASP A 14 12.42 9.31 -0.52
N PHE A 15 12.53 8.05 -0.07
CA PHE A 15 12.70 6.89 -0.95
C PHE A 15 11.55 6.76 -1.94
N PHE A 16 10.30 6.96 -1.50
CA PHE A 16 9.15 6.91 -2.39
C PHE A 16 9.22 8.00 -3.46
N SER A 17 9.58 9.22 -3.08
CA SER A 17 9.74 10.34 -4.01
C SER A 17 10.83 10.06 -5.06
N GLU A 18 11.94 9.45 -4.64
CA GLU A 18 13.02 9.02 -5.56
C GLU A 18 12.55 7.94 -6.54
N ILE A 19 11.79 6.93 -6.07
CA ILE A 19 11.20 5.91 -6.93
C ILE A 19 10.23 6.52 -7.94
N GLN A 20 9.37 7.46 -7.50
CA GLN A 20 8.40 8.13 -8.38
C GLN A 20 9.10 8.92 -9.49
N CYS A 21 10.20 9.60 -9.18
CA CYS A 21 10.99 10.36 -10.15
C CYS A 21 11.98 9.51 -10.97
N SER A 22 12.12 8.21 -10.67
CA SER A 22 13.05 7.33 -11.37
C SER A 22 12.63 7.14 -12.83
N THR A 23 13.60 7.23 -13.74
CA THR A 23 13.45 6.90 -15.16
C THR A 23 13.83 5.45 -15.48
N VAL A 24 14.45 4.75 -14.51
CA VAL A 24 14.90 3.36 -14.65
C VAL A 24 13.80 2.38 -14.25
N VAL A 25 12.96 2.77 -13.29
CA VAL A 25 11.83 1.96 -12.82
C VAL A 25 10.63 2.26 -13.70
N SER A 26 10.00 1.23 -14.24
CA SER A 26 8.77 1.37 -15.03
C SER A 26 7.60 1.82 -14.15
N GLU A 27 6.59 2.46 -14.74
CA GLU A 27 5.38 2.87 -14.01
C GLU A 27 4.67 1.69 -13.35
N ARG A 28 4.70 0.52 -13.98
CA ARG A 28 4.19 -0.73 -13.41
C ARG A 28 4.94 -1.12 -12.14
N GLU A 29 6.27 -1.11 -12.17
CA GLU A 29 7.10 -1.42 -10.99
C GLU A 29 6.91 -0.39 -9.87
N LYS A 30 6.79 0.90 -10.20
CA LYS A 30 6.49 1.95 -9.22
C LYS A 30 5.16 1.69 -8.50
N CYS A 31 4.14 1.24 -9.23
CA CYS A 31 2.85 0.89 -8.66
C CYS A 31 2.95 -0.31 -7.70
N LEU A 32 3.69 -1.36 -8.07
CA LEU A 32 3.91 -2.53 -7.22
C LEU A 32 4.67 -2.18 -5.93
N ILE A 33 5.73 -1.36 -6.05
CA ILE A 33 6.51 -0.88 -4.90
C ILE A 33 5.64 -0.03 -3.98
N GLY A 34 4.82 0.88 -4.53
CA GLY A 34 3.90 1.70 -3.76
C GLY A 34 2.84 0.89 -3.03
N LEU A 35 2.29 -0.14 -3.68
CA LEU A 35 1.36 -1.06 -3.04
C LEU A 35 2.00 -1.78 -1.85
N ALA A 36 3.21 -2.32 -2.01
CA ALA A 36 3.94 -2.99 -0.94
C ALA A 36 4.22 -2.07 0.25
N ILE A 37 4.64 -0.82 0.01
CA ILE A 37 4.91 0.16 1.08
C ILE A 37 3.61 0.55 1.80
N SER A 38 2.55 0.87 1.06
CA SER A 38 1.24 1.19 1.64
C SER A 38 0.73 0.05 2.52
N PHE A 39 0.92 -1.20 2.07
CA PHE A 39 0.54 -2.38 2.84
C PHE A 39 1.40 -2.57 4.10
N ALA A 40 2.73 -2.45 3.97
CA ALA A 40 3.67 -2.59 5.09
C ALA A 40 3.46 -1.54 6.19
N THR A 41 2.99 -0.35 5.84
CA THR A 41 2.70 0.74 6.80
C THR A 41 1.34 0.60 7.48
N ASN A 42 0.56 -0.43 7.14
CA ASN A 42 -0.77 -0.72 7.68
C ASN A 42 -1.74 0.48 7.60
N ASN A 43 -1.54 1.38 6.64
CA ASN A 43 -2.40 2.52 6.40
C ASN A 43 -3.51 2.14 5.40
N SER A 44 -4.69 1.83 5.92
CA SER A 44 -5.81 1.31 5.12
C SER A 44 -6.27 2.25 4.00
N GLU A 45 -6.15 3.57 4.18
CA GLU A 45 -6.48 4.55 3.13
C GLU A 45 -5.43 4.54 2.01
N ALA A 46 -4.15 4.51 2.39
CA ALA A 46 -3.05 4.42 1.43
C ALA A 46 -3.11 3.11 0.62
N VAL A 47 -3.41 1.98 1.28
CA VAL A 47 -3.60 0.68 0.61
C VAL A 47 -4.71 0.75 -0.44
N LYS A 48 -5.87 1.31 -0.10
CA LYS A 48 -6.99 1.45 -1.05
C LYS A 48 -6.60 2.29 -2.27
N LYS A 49 -5.92 3.42 -2.06
CA LYS A 49 -5.44 4.28 -3.16
C LYS A 49 -4.44 3.54 -4.05
N SER A 50 -3.47 2.82 -3.45
CA SER A 50 -2.49 2.04 -4.20
C SER A 50 -3.11 0.90 -4.99
N ILE A 51 -4.14 0.20 -4.48
CA ILE A 51 -4.87 -0.84 -5.22
C ILE A 51 -5.59 -0.26 -6.44
N ILE A 52 -6.26 0.89 -6.28
CA ILE A 52 -6.94 1.57 -7.41
C ILE A 52 -5.91 1.95 -8.47
N GLN A 53 -4.78 2.53 -8.06
CA GLN A 53 -3.71 2.91 -8.98
C GLN A 53 -3.09 1.69 -9.69
N ALA A 54 -2.91 0.58 -8.99
CA ALA A 54 -2.42 -0.66 -9.59
C ALA A 54 -3.37 -1.19 -10.66
N LYS A 55 -4.69 -1.18 -10.39
CA LYS A 55 -5.71 -1.57 -11.38
C LYS A 55 -5.73 -0.66 -12.60
N LEU A 56 -5.56 0.65 -12.41
CA LEU A 56 -5.45 1.61 -13.52
C LEU A 56 -4.20 1.38 -14.40
N ASN A 57 -3.17 0.72 -13.86
CA ASN A 57 -1.95 0.35 -14.58
C ASN A 57 -1.94 -1.11 -15.03
N GLU A 58 -3.13 -1.71 -15.19
CA GLU A 58 -3.32 -3.07 -15.72
C GLU A 58 -2.56 -4.14 -14.91
N ILE A 59 -2.40 -3.91 -13.61
CA ILE A 59 -1.91 -4.94 -12.68
C ILE A 59 -3.11 -5.82 -12.31
N SER A 60 -2.95 -7.14 -12.48
CA SER A 60 -4.01 -8.11 -12.22
C SER A 60 -4.32 -8.23 -10.73
N ASN A 61 -5.53 -8.73 -10.40
CA ASN A 61 -5.88 -8.99 -9.00
C ASN A 61 -4.94 -10.04 -8.37
N ASP A 62 -4.51 -11.04 -9.14
CA ASP A 62 -3.60 -12.10 -8.69
C ASP A 62 -2.22 -11.53 -8.31
N GLU A 63 -1.71 -10.55 -9.08
CA GLU A 63 -0.46 -9.86 -8.75
C GLU A 63 -0.61 -8.96 -7.52
N ILE A 64 -1.75 -8.27 -7.38
CA ILE A 64 -2.05 -7.46 -6.19
C ILE A 64 -2.09 -8.36 -4.95
N GLU A 65 -2.76 -9.51 -5.03
CA GLU A 65 -2.84 -10.47 -3.94
C GLU A 65 -1.47 -11.06 -3.60
N PHE A 66 -0.68 -11.40 -4.62
CA PHE A 66 0.68 -11.90 -4.44
C PHE A 66 1.55 -10.88 -3.71
N ILE A 67 1.56 -9.61 -4.13
CA ILE A 67 2.35 -8.56 -3.48
C ILE A 67 1.90 -8.32 -2.04
N CYS A 68 0.59 -8.27 -1.77
CA CYS A 68 0.08 -8.11 -0.41
C CYS A 68 0.51 -9.29 0.49
N THR A 69 0.38 -10.52 -0.01
CA THR A 69 0.74 -11.75 0.71
C THR A 69 2.24 -11.82 0.97
N PHE A 70 3.06 -11.55 -0.05
CA PHE A 70 4.51 -11.51 0.06
C PHE A 70 4.96 -10.44 1.07
N THR A 71 4.34 -9.26 1.03
CA THR A 71 4.63 -8.17 1.97
C THR A 71 4.25 -8.55 3.39
N ALA A 72 3.08 -9.13 3.61
CA ALA A 72 2.63 -9.61 4.92
C ALA A 72 3.62 -10.62 5.54
N ALA A 73 4.05 -11.62 4.75
CA ALA A 73 5.04 -12.60 5.17
C ALA A 73 6.39 -11.95 5.50
N SER A 74 6.83 -10.97 4.70
CA SER A 74 8.12 -10.29 4.86
C SER A 74 8.22 -9.43 6.12
N ILE A 75 7.11 -8.83 6.56
CA ILE A 75 7.07 -8.03 7.80
C ILE A 75 6.80 -8.87 9.05
N GLY A 76 6.69 -10.20 8.92
CA GLY A 76 6.39 -11.11 10.02
C GLY A 76 4.97 -10.94 10.61
N VAL A 77 4.07 -10.30 9.86
CA VAL A 77 2.67 -10.14 10.25
C VAL A 77 1.90 -11.32 9.69
N ASN A 78 1.33 -12.13 10.59
CA ASN A 78 0.44 -13.22 10.18
C ASN A 78 -0.84 -12.61 9.58
N ILE A 79 -1.12 -12.89 8.30
CA ILE A 79 -2.19 -12.23 7.53
C ILE A 79 -3.57 -12.45 8.16
N GLU A 80 -3.75 -13.53 8.91
CA GLU A 80 -4.94 -13.85 9.71
C GLU A 80 -5.30 -12.72 10.69
N SER A 81 -4.30 -12.05 11.28
CA SER A 81 -4.51 -10.94 12.22
C SER A 81 -5.07 -9.66 11.57
N LEU A 82 -4.82 -9.45 10.26
CA LEU A 82 -5.37 -8.32 9.49
C LEU A 82 -6.82 -8.57 9.07
N ILE A 83 -7.17 -9.83 8.83
CA ILE A 83 -8.54 -10.27 8.50
C ILE A 83 -9.45 -10.18 9.73
N GLU A 84 -8.96 -10.59 10.90
CA GLU A 84 -9.73 -10.49 12.15
C GLU A 84 -10.00 -9.03 12.56
N ASN A 85 -9.04 -8.12 12.35
CA ASN A 85 -9.20 -6.71 12.68
C ASN A 85 -10.18 -5.98 11.73
N ASN A 86 -10.22 -6.34 10.44
CA ASN A 86 -11.23 -5.81 9.51
C ASN A 86 -12.64 -6.39 9.75
N SER A 87 -12.73 -7.60 10.30
CA SER A 87 -14.01 -8.27 10.58
C SER A 87 -14.71 -7.72 11.83
N LYS A 88 -13.94 -7.16 12.79
CA LYS A 88 -14.49 -6.56 14.02
C LYS A 88 -14.96 -5.12 13.86
N SER A 89 -14.48 -4.38 12.85
CA SER A 89 -14.92 -3.00 12.60
C SER A 89 -16.30 -2.87 11.95
N ASN A 90 -16.95 -3.98 11.56
CA ASN A 90 -18.27 -3.99 10.91
C ASN A 90 -19.42 -4.45 11.80
N LYS A 91 -19.23 -4.53 13.13
CA LYS A 91 -20.30 -4.80 14.11
C LYS A 91 -20.43 -3.66 15.14
N GLN A 92 -20.54 -2.42 14.68
CA GLN A 92 -21.16 -1.33 15.43
C GLN A 92 -22.42 -0.89 14.68
N GLY A 93 -23.47 -1.67 14.88
CA GLY A 93 -24.81 -1.42 14.38
C GLY A 93 -25.83 -2.06 15.32
N ALA A 94 -25.67 -1.82 16.62
CA ALA A 94 -26.74 -2.04 17.59
C ALA A 94 -27.67 -0.83 17.53
N CYS A 95 -28.75 -0.95 16.77
CA CYS A 95 -29.90 -0.04 16.69
C CYS A 95 -31.06 -0.93 16.21
N CYS A 96 -32.17 -1.19 16.91
CA CYS A 96 -32.84 -0.53 18.03
C CYS A 96 -33.46 -1.59 18.97
N THR A 97 -33.52 -1.31 20.27
CA THR A 97 -34.66 -1.68 21.13
C THR A 97 -35.43 -0.41 21.42
#